data_AF-A0A973JB64-F1
#
_entry.id   AF-A0A973JB64-F1
#
_cell.length_a   1.000
_cell.length_b   1.000
_cell.length_c   1.000
_cell.angle_alpha   90.00
_cell.angle_beta   90.00
_cell.angle_gamma   90.00
#
_symmetry.space_group_name_H-M   'P 1'
#
loop_
_entity.id
_entity.type
_entity.pdbx_description
1 polymer ?
#
loop_
_entity_poly.entity_id
_entity_poly.type
_entity_poly.pdbx_seq_one_letter_code
_entity_poly.pdbx_strand_id
1 'polypeptide(L)'
;YFAPDEQTPYVLGRLLAKNNLSGDERKLVEGRIRAPKSVYMVTFIKKGTGALLRNVFDHEEVFVHDQMMSESTQPGYAVFVRIFPAGKFYLLSGGHISYPPMYLEERLKEILKAYRKSGRTDGVNSFLRHNGYIFGRLI
;
A
#
# COMPACT_ATOMS: atom_id res chain seq x y z
N TYR A 1 15.43 -1.39 -5.63
CA TYR A 1 14.18 -2.03 -5.13
C TYR A 1 13.32 -2.44 -6.32
N PHE A 2 13.14 -1.54 -7.28
CA PHE A 2 12.88 -1.87 -8.70
C PHE A 2 14.20 -1.68 -9.47
N ALA A 3 14.52 -2.51 -10.46
CA ALA A 3 15.53 -2.15 -11.46
C ALA A 3 14.94 -1.10 -12.43
N PRO A 4 15.76 -0.38 -13.21
CA PRO A 4 15.26 0.45 -14.31
C PRO A 4 14.34 -0.39 -15.21
N ASP A 5 13.17 0.16 -15.55
CA ASP A 5 12.15 -0.44 -16.45
C ASP A 5 11.40 -1.68 -15.91
N GLU A 6 11.57 -2.08 -14.65
CA GLU A 6 10.83 -3.19 -14.07
C GLU A 6 9.45 -2.77 -13.52
N GLN A 7 8.40 -3.52 -13.91
CA GLN A 7 7.06 -3.39 -13.34
C GLN A 7 6.89 -4.13 -12.00
N THR A 8 7.83 -4.99 -11.64
CA THR A 8 7.80 -5.85 -10.44
C THR A 8 9.06 -5.61 -9.61
N PRO A 9 9.00 -5.53 -8.26
CA PRO A 9 10.21 -5.46 -7.46
C PRO A 9 11.16 -6.62 -7.79
N TYR A 10 12.41 -6.32 -8.17
CA TYR A 10 13.41 -7.28 -8.66
C TYR A 10 13.42 -8.63 -7.90
N VAL A 11 13.43 -8.57 -6.57
CA VAL A 11 13.47 -9.76 -5.70
C VAL A 11 12.21 -10.61 -5.84
N LEU A 12 11.03 -10.00 -5.95
CA LEU A 12 9.78 -10.74 -6.13
C LEU A 12 9.62 -11.30 -7.54
N GLY A 13 10.09 -10.56 -8.56
CA GLY A 13 10.12 -11.05 -9.93
C GLY A 13 10.99 -12.31 -10.05
N ARG A 14 12.19 -12.27 -9.46
CA ARG A 14 13.09 -13.44 -9.34
C ARG A 14 12.44 -14.60 -8.60
N LEU A 15 11.67 -14.32 -7.54
CA LEU A 15 10.98 -15.36 -6.78
C LEU A 15 9.91 -16.08 -7.61
N LEU A 16 9.11 -15.33 -8.39
CA LEU A 16 8.11 -15.90 -9.29
C LEU A 16 8.74 -16.72 -10.42
N ALA A 17 9.89 -16.29 -10.94
CA ALA A 17 10.61 -16.95 -12.02
C ALA A 17 11.23 -18.30 -11.62
N LYS A 18 11.54 -18.51 -10.33
CA LYS A 18 12.05 -19.80 -9.83
C LYS A 18 11.05 -20.94 -9.92
N ASN A 19 9.76 -20.62 -10.09
CA ASN A 19 8.66 -21.56 -10.28
C ASN A 19 8.58 -22.73 -9.28
N ASN A 20 9.04 -22.51 -8.05
CA ASN A 20 9.06 -23.49 -6.97
C ASN A 20 8.11 -23.11 -5.80
N LEU A 21 7.27 -22.09 -6.02
CA LEU A 21 6.25 -21.68 -5.06
C LEU A 21 5.04 -22.59 -5.17
N SER A 22 4.46 -22.95 -4.03
CA SER A 22 3.10 -23.49 -3.98
C SER A 22 2.09 -22.50 -4.57
N GLY A 23 0.89 -22.98 -4.89
CA GLY A 23 -0.17 -22.14 -5.44
C GLY A 23 -0.52 -20.96 -4.54
N ASP A 24 -0.52 -21.15 -3.21
CA ASP A 24 -0.86 -20.10 -2.25
C ASP A 24 0.29 -19.08 -2.07
N GLU A 25 1.55 -19.53 -2.04
CA GLU A 25 2.70 -18.63 -2.03
C GLU A 25 2.76 -17.78 -3.30
N ARG A 26 2.49 -18.38 -4.46
CA ARG A 26 2.41 -17.64 -5.73
C ARG A 26 1.33 -16.56 -5.68
N LYS A 27 0.10 -16.91 -5.23
CA LYS A 27 -1.00 -15.94 -5.07
C LYS A 27 -0.63 -14.80 -4.12
N LEU A 28 0.07 -15.11 -3.03
CA LEU A 28 0.53 -14.10 -2.06
C LEU A 28 1.51 -13.11 -2.71
N VAL A 29 2.51 -13.63 -3.43
CA VAL A 29 3.52 -12.81 -4.11
C VAL A 29 2.87 -11.96 -5.22
N GLU A 30 2.01 -12.54 -6.05
CA GLU A 30 1.28 -11.83 -7.10
C GLU A 30 0.31 -10.78 -6.52
N GLY A 31 -0.37 -11.11 -5.41
CA GLY A 31 -1.22 -10.18 -4.66
C GLY A 31 -0.41 -8.96 -4.21
N ARG A 32 0.76 -9.19 -3.61
CA ARG A 32 1.66 -8.12 -3.20
C ARG A 32 2.17 -7.28 -4.37
N ILE A 33 2.49 -7.88 -5.52
CA ILE A 33 2.98 -7.14 -6.70
C ILE A 33 1.87 -6.26 -7.27
N ARG A 34 0.63 -6.76 -7.34
CA ARG A 34 -0.53 -6.03 -7.87
C ARG A 34 -1.01 -4.92 -6.93
N ALA A 35 -0.78 -5.04 -5.63
CA ALA A 35 -1.23 -4.04 -4.68
C ALA A 35 -0.40 -2.74 -4.77
N PRO A 36 -1.06 -1.57 -4.87
CA PRO A 36 -0.36 -0.31 -4.79
C PRO A 36 0.13 -0.03 -3.36
N LYS A 37 1.28 0.66 -3.23
CA LYS A 37 1.58 1.35 -1.98
C LYS A 37 0.83 2.67 -2.01
N SER A 38 -0.27 2.74 -1.28
CA SER A 38 -1.21 3.86 -1.35
C SER A 38 -1.44 4.50 0.01
N VAL A 39 -2.17 5.62 -0.01
CA VAL A 39 -2.57 6.34 1.19
C VAL A 39 -3.95 5.84 1.60
N TYR A 40 -4.05 5.39 2.84
CA TYR A 40 -5.30 4.93 3.43
C TYR A 40 -5.61 5.75 4.66
N MET A 41 -6.86 6.15 4.81
CA MET A 41 -7.36 6.78 6.02
C MET A 41 -7.95 5.71 6.94
N VAL A 42 -7.62 5.78 8.22
CA VAL A 42 -8.23 4.95 9.26
C VAL A 42 -9.64 5.46 9.50
N THR A 43 -10.65 4.68 9.14
CA THR A 43 -12.07 5.07 9.31
C THR A 43 -12.67 4.48 10.58
N PHE A 44 -12.21 3.31 10.99
CA PHE A 44 -12.69 2.63 12.20
C PHE A 44 -11.59 1.76 12.82
N ILE A 45 -11.59 1.63 14.15
CA ILE A 45 -10.66 0.76 14.89
C ILE A 45 -11.45 -0.22 15.74
N LYS A 46 -11.13 -1.51 15.61
CA LYS A 46 -11.52 -2.54 16.56
C LYS A 46 -10.30 -2.88 17.42
N LYS A 47 -10.25 -2.30 18.63
CA LYS A 47 -9.12 -2.48 19.56
C LYS A 47 -8.84 -3.96 19.82
N GLY A 48 -7.56 -4.34 19.79
CA GLY A 48 -7.13 -5.73 19.96
C GLY A 48 -7.37 -6.62 18.72
N THR A 49 -7.86 -6.07 17.60
CA THR A 49 -8.14 -6.87 16.39
C THR A 49 -7.56 -6.24 15.13
N GLY A 50 -7.85 -4.96 14.87
CA GLY A 50 -7.54 -4.37 13.57
C GLY A 50 -8.18 -3.02 13.31
N ALA A 51 -8.10 -2.58 12.06
CA ALA A 51 -8.62 -1.31 11.61
C ALA A 51 -9.28 -1.43 10.22
N LEU A 52 -10.34 -0.66 10.01
CA LEU A 52 -10.90 -0.41 8.69
C LEU A 52 -10.15 0.76 8.05
N LEU A 53 -9.62 0.51 6.87
CA LEU A 53 -8.81 1.45 6.12
C LEU A 53 -9.49 1.75 4.79
N ARG A 54 -9.68 3.04 4.49
CA ARG A 54 -10.23 3.50 3.21
C ARG A 54 -9.13 4.11 2.37
N ASN A 55 -8.93 3.60 1.16
CA ASN A 55 -7.99 4.19 0.21
C ASN A 55 -8.52 5.57 -0.22
N VAL A 56 -7.67 6.58 -0.18
CA VAL A 56 -8.10 7.97 -0.45
C VAL A 56 -8.37 8.26 -1.93
N PHE A 57 -7.85 7.43 -2.84
CA PHE A 57 -7.93 7.67 -4.29
C PHE A 57 -9.06 6.92 -4.98
N ASP A 58 -9.35 5.68 -4.58
CA ASP A 58 -10.45 4.87 -5.15
C ASP A 58 -11.58 4.60 -4.15
N HIS A 59 -11.45 5.04 -2.90
CA HIS A 59 -12.45 4.90 -1.83
C HIS A 59 -12.78 3.46 -1.42
N GLU A 60 -12.02 2.49 -1.91
CA GLU A 60 -12.15 1.09 -1.50
C GLU A 60 -11.77 0.93 -0.03
N GLU A 61 -12.57 0.15 0.69
CA GLU A 61 -12.37 -0.14 2.10
C GLU A 61 -11.87 -1.55 2.32
N VAL A 62 -10.94 -1.69 3.27
CA VAL A 62 -10.38 -2.98 3.64
C VAL A 62 -10.20 -3.05 5.15
N PHE A 63 -10.72 -4.12 5.75
CA PHE A 63 -10.46 -4.41 7.14
C PHE A 63 -9.17 -5.20 7.26
N VAL A 64 -8.22 -4.64 7.99
CA VAL A 64 -6.91 -5.24 8.21
C VAL A 64 -6.81 -5.76 9.63
N HIS A 65 -6.44 -7.04 9.75
CA HIS A 65 -6.24 -7.72 11.02
C HIS A 65 -4.80 -7.48 11.51
N ASP A 66 -4.61 -6.35 12.19
CA ASP A 66 -3.33 -5.96 12.79
C ASP A 66 -3.58 -5.35 14.17
N GLN A 67 -3.23 -6.11 15.20
CA GLN A 67 -3.39 -5.68 16.59
C GLN A 67 -2.54 -4.45 16.91
N MET A 68 -1.28 -4.42 16.47
CA MET A 68 -0.37 -3.30 16.74
C MET A 68 -0.86 -2.01 16.07
N MET A 69 -1.39 -2.10 14.86
CA MET A 69 -2.05 -0.96 14.20
C MET A 69 -3.25 -0.50 15.02
N SER A 70 -4.11 -1.43 15.47
CA SER A 70 -5.30 -1.07 16.28
C SER A 70 -4.94 -0.33 17.57
N GLU A 71 -3.76 -0.58 18.12
CA GLU A 71 -3.26 0.02 19.37
C GLU A 71 -2.53 1.36 19.14
N SER A 72 -1.83 1.51 18.01
CA SER A 72 -0.93 2.65 17.73
C SER A 72 -1.49 3.74 16.80
N THR A 73 -2.68 3.54 16.21
CA THR A 73 -3.33 4.53 15.35
C THR A 73 -4.70 4.99 15.90
N GLN A 74 -5.31 5.98 15.25
CA GLN A 74 -6.60 6.55 15.61
C GLN A 74 -7.45 6.84 14.35
N PRO A 75 -8.79 6.84 14.43
CA PRO A 75 -9.63 7.28 13.32
C PRO A 75 -9.25 8.68 12.84
N GLY A 76 -9.28 8.90 11.52
CA GLY A 76 -8.84 10.12 10.86
C GLY A 76 -7.35 10.15 10.52
N TYR A 77 -6.51 9.30 11.14
CA TYR A 77 -5.10 9.22 10.78
C TYR A 77 -4.97 8.60 9.39
N ALA A 78 -3.88 8.95 8.69
CA ALA A 78 -3.53 8.35 7.42
C ALA A 78 -2.30 7.47 7.55
N VAL A 79 -2.23 6.44 6.73
CA VAL A 79 -1.12 5.50 6.63
C VAL A 79 -0.71 5.35 5.17
N PHE A 80 0.60 5.30 4.91
CA PHE A 80 1.13 5.07 3.56
C PHE A 80 1.72 3.66 3.42
N VAL A 81 0.87 2.71 3.03
CA VAL A 81 1.15 1.27 3.13
C VAL A 81 0.67 0.54 1.89
N ARG A 82 1.13 -0.71 1.73
CA ARG A 82 0.57 -1.62 0.73
C ARG A 82 -0.29 -2.65 1.43
N ILE A 83 -1.51 -2.84 0.94
CA ILE A 83 -2.47 -3.81 1.46
C ILE A 83 -2.78 -4.81 0.36
N PHE A 84 -2.66 -6.11 0.65
CA PHE A 84 -2.87 -7.16 -0.34
C PHE A 84 -3.52 -8.40 0.28
N PRO A 85 -4.30 -9.16 -0.50
CA PRO A 85 -4.98 -10.35 0.01
C PRO A 85 -3.99 -11.47 0.35
N ALA A 86 -4.28 -12.19 1.42
CA ALA A 86 -3.61 -13.40 1.88
C ALA A 86 -4.67 -14.38 2.40
N GLY A 87 -5.19 -15.21 1.49
CA GLY A 87 -6.34 -16.07 1.78
C GLY A 87 -7.59 -15.24 2.11
N LYS A 88 -8.13 -15.42 3.33
CA LYS A 88 -9.31 -14.67 3.82
C LYS A 88 -8.97 -13.33 4.49
N PHE A 89 -7.69 -13.00 4.59
CA PHE A 89 -7.21 -11.82 5.30
C PHE A 89 -6.50 -10.86 4.34
N TYR A 90 -6.20 -9.67 4.84
CA TYR A 90 -5.36 -8.70 4.17
C TYR A 90 -4.10 -8.46 5.00
N LEU A 91 -2.94 -8.51 4.35
CA LEU A 91 -1.65 -8.20 4.96
C LEU A 91 -1.21 -6.79 4.60
N LEU A 92 -0.45 -6.21 5.51
CA LEU A 92 0.22 -4.93 5.35
C LEU A 92 1.69 -5.14 4.97
N SER A 93 2.22 -4.31 4.07
CA SER A 93 3.64 -4.30 3.75
C SER A 93 4.16 -2.90 3.42
N GLY A 94 5.38 -2.63 3.86
CA GLY A 94 6.08 -1.36 3.67
C GLY A 94 5.98 -0.47 4.91
N GLY A 95 7.03 0.33 5.17
CA GLY A 95 7.15 1.13 6.38
C GLY A 95 5.87 1.90 6.73
N HIS A 96 5.39 1.67 7.95
CA HIS A 96 4.22 2.30 8.52
C HIS A 96 4.62 3.61 9.14
N ILE A 97 4.31 4.72 8.48
CA ILE A 97 4.16 5.99 9.19
C ILE A 97 2.67 6.24 9.22
N SER A 98 2.10 6.17 10.42
CA SER A 98 0.79 6.75 10.68
C SER A 98 1.03 8.23 10.95
N TYR A 99 0.51 9.08 10.07
CA TYR A 99 0.65 10.52 10.22
C TYR A 99 -0.70 11.14 10.57
N PRO A 100 -0.71 12.13 11.49
CA PRO A 100 -1.90 12.90 11.79
C PRO A 100 -2.51 13.56 10.54
N PRO A 101 -3.83 13.83 10.54
CA PRO A 101 -4.53 14.42 9.40
C PRO A 101 -3.89 15.69 8.85
N MET A 102 -3.26 16.50 9.70
CA MET A 102 -2.62 17.76 9.31
C MET A 102 -1.50 17.61 8.28
N TYR A 103 -0.87 16.43 8.19
CA TYR A 103 0.19 16.16 7.20
C TYR A 103 -0.36 15.52 5.92
N LEU A 104 -1.61 15.07 5.91
CA LEU A 104 -2.19 14.33 4.78
C LEU A 104 -2.24 15.18 3.51
N GLU A 105 -2.71 16.43 3.62
CA GLU A 105 -2.93 17.28 2.45
C GLU A 105 -1.64 17.54 1.66
N GLU A 106 -0.54 17.83 2.35
CA GLU A 106 0.76 18.04 1.73
C GLU A 106 1.25 16.78 1.01
N ARG A 107 1.12 15.62 1.66
CA ARG A 107 1.48 14.32 1.04
C ARG A 107 0.65 14.00 -0.19
N LEU A 108 -0.65 14.29 -0.16
CA LEU A 108 -1.51 14.11 -1.33
C LEU A 108 -1.11 15.06 -2.46
N LYS A 109 -0.77 16.32 -2.15
CA LYS A 109 -0.28 17.27 -3.16
C LYS A 109 1.00 16.77 -3.83
N GLU A 110 1.95 16.23 -3.08
CA GLU A 110 3.19 15.65 -3.64
C GLU A 110 2.89 14.48 -4.59
N ILE A 111 2.06 13.53 -4.16
CA ILE A 111 1.68 12.36 -4.97
C ILE A 111 0.95 12.80 -6.24
N LEU A 112 -0.05 13.68 -6.11
CA LEU A 112 -0.85 14.17 -7.24
C LEU A 112 -0.01 15.00 -8.22
N LYS A 113 0.96 15.78 -7.73
CA LYS A 113 1.91 16.51 -8.58
C LYS A 113 2.78 15.57 -9.40
N ALA A 114 3.32 14.52 -8.78
CA ALA A 114 4.12 13.52 -9.48
C ALA A 114 3.27 12.70 -10.47
N TYR A 115 2.05 12.33 -10.10
CA TYR A 115 1.10 11.67 -11.00
C TYR A 115 0.82 12.52 -12.24
N ARG A 116 0.47 13.80 -12.07
CA ARG A 116 0.24 14.72 -13.20
C ARG A 116 1.47 14.86 -14.11
N LYS A 117 2.66 14.96 -13.52
CA LYS A 117 3.93 15.03 -14.28
C LYS A 117 4.22 13.76 -15.07
N SER A 118 3.73 12.59 -14.63
CA SER A 118 3.94 11.33 -15.33
C SER A 118 3.16 11.22 -16.64
N GLY A 119 2.15 12.07 -16.87
CA GLY A 119 1.28 12.01 -18.05
C GLY A 119 0.35 10.79 -18.10
N ARG A 120 0.34 9.96 -17.06
CA ARG A 120 -0.52 8.78 -16.97
C ARG A 120 -1.98 9.15 -16.78
N THR A 121 -2.86 8.34 -17.35
CA THR A 121 -4.33 8.49 -17.25
C THR A 121 -5.00 7.27 -16.61
N ASP A 122 -4.24 6.24 -16.24
CA ASP A 122 -4.72 4.97 -15.70
C ASP A 122 -4.95 5.00 -14.17
N GLY A 123 -4.98 6.19 -13.58
CA GLY A 123 -5.32 6.43 -12.18
C GLY A 123 -4.12 6.43 -11.23
N VAL A 124 -4.30 7.11 -10.09
CA VAL A 124 -3.24 7.32 -9.10
C VAL A 124 -2.76 6.01 -8.48
N ASN A 125 -3.66 5.05 -8.21
CA ASN A 125 -3.28 3.75 -7.66
C ASN A 125 -2.43 2.93 -8.64
N SER A 126 -2.69 2.99 -9.95
CA SER A 126 -1.84 2.34 -10.95
C SER A 126 -0.44 2.98 -11.02
N PHE A 127 -0.38 4.32 -10.95
CA PHE A 127 0.88 5.04 -10.82
C PHE A 127 1.65 4.63 -9.56
N LEU A 128 0.98 4.58 -8.40
CA LEU A 128 1.57 4.24 -7.10
C LEU A 128 1.99 2.78 -6.96
N ARG A 129 1.40 1.85 -7.74
CA ARG A 129 1.89 0.46 -7.81
C ARG A 129 3.38 0.42 -8.16
N HIS A 130 3.77 1.22 -9.14
CA HIS A 130 5.12 1.26 -9.67
C HIS A 130 5.99 2.30 -8.95
N ASN A 131 5.42 3.45 -8.59
CA ASN A 131 6.19 4.62 -8.11
C ASN A 131 6.05 4.86 -6.61
N GLY A 132 5.22 4.09 -5.90
CA GLY A 132 4.94 4.28 -4.48
C GLY A 132 6.17 4.18 -3.58
N TYR A 133 7.24 3.53 -4.03
CA TYR A 133 8.51 3.45 -3.29
C TYR A 133 9.22 4.81 -3.17
N ILE A 134 9.00 5.73 -4.12
CA ILE A 134 9.63 7.06 -4.15
C ILE A 134 9.15 7.88 -2.96
N PHE A 135 7.86 7.80 -2.64
CA PHE A 135 7.24 8.51 -1.52
C PHE A 135 7.50 7.85 -0.17
N GLY A 136 8.14 6.66 -0.14
CA GLY A 136 8.53 5.99 1.09
C GLY A 136 9.83 6.49 1.71
N ARG A 137 10.58 7.35 1.00
CA ARG A 137 11.90 7.87 1.40
C ARG A 137 11.89 9.33 1.88
N LEU A 138 10.74 9.99 1.87
CA LEU A 138 10.61 11.39 2.28
C LEU A 138 10.40 11.47 3.80
N ILE A 139 11.50 11.26 4.54
CA ILE A 139 11.65 11.63 5.94
C ILE A 139 12.71 12.72 5.99
#